data_AF-A0A645JCW2-F1
#
_entry.id   AF-A0A645JCW2-F1
#
_cell.length_a   1.000
_cell.length_b   1.000
_cell.length_c   1.000
_cell.angle_alpha   90.00
_cell.angle_beta   90.00
_cell.angle_gamma   90.00
#
_symmetry.space_group_name_H-M   'P 1'
#
loop_
_entity.id
_entity.type
_entity.pdbx_description
1 polymer ?
#
loop_
_entity_poly.entity_id
_entity_poly.type
_entity_poly.pdbx_seq_one_letter_code
_entity_poly.pdbx_strand_id
1 'polypeptide(L)'
;MAQNHIAVNGGIMEVRDNVVNIIANSAERARDIDIDRAEVAKERAEKRMAEARDFKNEKEFQRAKISLSKAINRIGVSKNRSN
;
A
#
# COMPACT_ATOMS: atom_id res chain seq x y z
N MET A 1 0.04 7.35 25.16
CA MET A 1 -0.87 7.86 24.10
C MET A 1 -1.02 6.76 23.06
N ALA A 2 -2.24 6.39 22.68
CA ALA A 2 -2.46 5.40 21.62
C ALA A 2 -2.14 6.02 20.25
N GLN A 3 -1.25 5.40 19.49
CA GLN A 3 -0.86 5.88 18.14
C GLN A 3 -1.72 5.20 17.08
N ASN A 4 -2.38 5.99 16.23
CA ASN A 4 -3.15 5.49 15.09
C ASN A 4 -2.27 5.46 13.84
N HIS A 5 -2.23 4.33 13.15
CA HIS A 5 -1.52 4.16 11.89
C HIS A 5 -2.51 3.95 10.74
N ILE A 6 -2.20 4.55 9.58
CA ILE A 6 -3.02 4.48 8.37
C ILE A 6 -2.10 4.20 7.18
N ALA A 7 -2.42 3.18 6.38
CA ALA A 7 -1.74 2.87 5.13
C ALA A 7 -2.27 3.77 4.02
N VAL A 8 -1.41 4.63 3.47
CA VAL A 8 -1.74 5.58 2.40
C VAL A 8 -0.96 5.21 1.14
N ASN A 9 -1.63 5.19 -0.03
CA ASN A 9 -1.01 4.80 -1.31
C ASN A 9 -1.07 5.93 -2.34
N GLY A 10 -0.31 7.00 -2.09
CA GLY A 10 -0.26 8.18 -2.95
C GLY A 10 -1.43 9.14 -2.70
N GLY A 11 -1.34 10.30 -3.35
CA GLY A 11 -2.24 11.41 -3.15
C GLY A 11 -1.49 12.74 -3.13
N ILE A 12 -2.12 13.75 -2.53
CA ILE A 12 -1.52 15.06 -2.27
C ILE A 12 -1.72 15.46 -0.81
N MET A 13 -0.85 16.32 -0.32
CA MET A 13 -0.94 16.91 1.00
C MET A 13 -0.97 18.43 0.86
N GLU A 14 -1.96 19.05 1.46
CA GLU A 14 -2.10 20.50 1.55
C GLU A 14 -1.92 20.91 3.02
N VAL A 15 -1.15 21.98 3.24
CA VAL A 15 -0.97 22.58 4.56
C VAL A 15 -1.36 24.04 4.48
N ARG A 16 -2.37 24.43 5.27
CA ARG A 16 -2.90 25.80 5.28
C ARG A 16 -3.53 26.11 6.62
N ASP A 17 -3.31 27.34 7.13
CA ASP A 17 -3.96 27.86 8.35
C ASP A 17 -3.88 26.89 9.55
N ASN A 18 -2.68 26.29 9.75
CA ASN A 18 -2.41 25.28 10.78
C ASN A 18 -3.25 23.98 10.67
N VAL A 19 -3.79 23.70 9.49
CA VAL A 19 -4.51 22.47 9.15
C VAL A 19 -3.74 21.72 8.06
N VAL A 20 -3.64 20.40 8.21
CA VAL A 20 -3.04 19.49 7.22
C VAL A 20 -4.15 18.63 6.62
N ASN A 21 -4.39 18.77 5.32
CA ASN A 21 -5.32 17.95 4.56
C ASN A 21 -4.53 16.94 3.71
N ILE A 22 -4.85 15.66 3.86
CA ILE A 22 -4.27 14.60 3.03
C ILE A 22 -5.37 14.01 2.16
N ILE A 23 -5.25 14.22 0.84
CA ILE A 23 -6.18 13.69 -0.15
C ILE A 23 -5.49 12.47 -0.77
N ALA A 24 -5.88 11.29 -0.31
CA ALA A 24 -5.25 10.04 -0.70
C ALA A 24 -6.06 9.29 -1.78
N ASN A 25 -5.37 8.59 -2.68
CA ASN A 25 -6.03 7.64 -3.58
C ASN A 25 -6.63 6.44 -2.82
N SER A 26 -6.03 6.08 -1.69
CA SER A 26 -6.57 5.09 -0.75
C SER A 26 -5.97 5.32 0.64
N ALA A 27 -6.77 5.15 1.69
CA ALA A 27 -6.34 5.20 3.08
C ALA A 27 -7.06 4.09 3.89
N GLU A 28 -6.30 3.15 4.47
CA GLU A 28 -6.83 2.08 5.34
C GLU A 28 -6.22 2.22 6.74
N ARG A 29 -7.05 2.17 7.80
CA ARG A 29 -6.52 2.17 9.17
C ARG A 29 -5.90 0.81 9.48
N ALA A 30 -4.84 0.77 10.29
CA ALA A 30 -4.15 -0.48 10.64
C ALA A 30 -5.11 -1.60 11.09
N ARG A 31 -6.12 -1.26 11.91
CA ARG A 31 -7.17 -2.17 12.42
C ARG A 31 -8.13 -2.70 11.35
N ASP A 32 -8.33 -1.98 10.25
CA ASP A 32 -9.30 -2.32 9.21
C ASP A 32 -8.66 -3.06 8.03
N ILE A 33 -7.32 -3.19 8.02
CA ILE A 33 -6.59 -3.92 6.97
C ILE A 33 -7.05 -5.40 6.98
N ASP A 34 -7.08 -6.06 5.84
CA ASP A 34 -7.20 -7.51 5.76
C ASP A 34 -5.81 -8.07 5.43
N ILE A 35 -5.18 -8.74 6.40
CA ILE A 35 -3.79 -9.20 6.29
C ILE A 35 -3.71 -10.35 5.27
N ASP A 36 -4.62 -11.31 5.34
CA ASP A 36 -4.64 -12.47 4.46
C ASP A 36 -4.82 -12.01 3.00
N ARG A 37 -5.74 -11.06 2.78
CA ARG A 37 -5.93 -10.45 1.47
C ARG A 37 -4.69 -9.67 1.00
N ALA A 38 -3.99 -8.99 1.91
CA ALA A 38 -2.78 -8.24 1.57
C ALA A 38 -1.60 -9.17 1.20
N GLU A 39 -1.43 -10.29 1.90
CA GLU A 39 -0.41 -11.30 1.58
C GLU A 39 -0.69 -11.98 0.23
N VAL A 40 -1.94 -12.40 -0.01
CA VAL A 40 -2.32 -12.95 -1.33
C VAL A 40 -2.08 -11.93 -2.45
N ALA A 41 -2.33 -10.64 -2.21
CA ALA A 41 -2.06 -9.59 -3.18
C ALA A 41 -0.56 -9.39 -3.43
N LYS A 42 0.27 -9.50 -2.39
CA LYS A 42 1.74 -9.46 -2.48
C LYS A 42 2.26 -10.60 -3.34
N GLU A 43 1.89 -11.85 -3.04
CA GLU A 43 2.32 -13.03 -3.80
C GLU A 43 1.91 -12.95 -5.28
N ARG A 44 0.66 -12.54 -5.54
CA ARG A 44 0.19 -12.33 -6.92
C ARG A 44 0.97 -11.25 -7.66
N ALA A 45 1.33 -10.16 -6.98
CA ALA A 45 2.11 -9.08 -7.56
C ALA A 45 3.56 -9.49 -7.84
N GLU A 46 4.18 -10.26 -6.94
CA GLU A 46 5.52 -10.85 -7.14
C GLU A 46 5.54 -11.80 -8.34
N LYS A 47 4.55 -12.70 -8.44
CA LYS A 47 4.42 -13.59 -9.59
C LYS A 47 4.26 -12.83 -10.90
N ARG A 48 3.36 -11.83 -10.95
CA ARG A 48 3.17 -10.98 -12.14
C ARG A 48 4.43 -10.19 -12.50
N MET A 49 5.18 -9.75 -11.50
CA MET A 49 6.43 -9.05 -11.73
C MET A 49 7.49 -9.95 -12.35
N ALA A 50 7.60 -11.21 -11.88
CA ALA A 50 8.49 -12.21 -12.46
C ALA A 50 8.09 -12.54 -13.90
N GLU A 51 6.81 -12.85 -14.15
CA GLU A 51 6.29 -13.09 -15.50
C GLU A 51 6.56 -11.91 -16.43
N ALA A 52 6.31 -10.67 -15.98
CA ALA A 52 6.57 -9.48 -16.77
C ALA A 52 8.06 -9.30 -17.12
N ARG A 53 8.99 -9.72 -16.25
CA ARG A 53 10.43 -9.75 -16.56
C ARG A 53 10.74 -10.77 -17.64
N ASP A 54 10.21 -11.98 -17.51
CA ASP A 54 10.45 -13.07 -18.46
C ASP A 54 9.99 -12.69 -19.88
N PHE A 55 8.83 -12.04 -19.99
CA PHE A 55 8.29 -11.55 -21.25
C PHE A 55 8.79 -10.15 -21.67
N LYS A 56 9.74 -9.55 -20.92
CA LYS A 56 10.27 -8.19 -21.15
C LYS A 56 9.18 -7.13 -21.31
N ASN A 57 8.09 -7.26 -20.56
CA ASN A 57 6.95 -6.34 -20.58
C ASN A 57 7.10 -5.28 -19.48
N GLU A 58 7.77 -4.18 -19.80
CA GLU A 58 8.05 -3.10 -18.84
C GLU A 58 6.78 -2.49 -18.23
N LYS A 59 5.71 -2.33 -19.02
CA LYS A 59 4.46 -1.74 -18.55
C LYS A 59 3.81 -2.59 -17.46
N GLU A 60 3.74 -3.90 -17.67
CA GLU A 60 3.17 -4.82 -16.68
C GLU A 60 4.11 -4.98 -15.47
N PHE A 61 5.43 -4.92 -15.68
CA PHE A 61 6.39 -4.88 -14.59
C PHE A 61 6.15 -3.69 -13.65
N GLN A 62 5.98 -2.47 -14.20
CA GLN A 62 5.70 -1.29 -13.41
C GLN A 62 4.35 -1.38 -12.66
N ARG A 63 3.32 -1.92 -13.31
CA ARG A 63 2.01 -2.15 -12.67
C ARG A 63 2.08 -3.16 -11.54
N ALA A 64 2.80 -4.26 -11.73
CA ALA A 64 3.04 -5.27 -10.71
C ALA A 64 3.84 -4.67 -9.53
N LYS A 65 4.84 -3.84 -9.81
CA LYS A 65 5.63 -3.13 -8.79
C LYS A 65 4.81 -2.19 -7.93
N ILE A 66 3.92 -1.40 -8.53
CA ILE A 66 3.00 -0.55 -7.78
C ILE A 66 2.08 -1.40 -6.90
N SER A 67 1.54 -2.50 -7.44
CA SER A 67 0.66 -3.40 -6.69
C SER A 67 1.37 -4.05 -5.50
N LEU A 68 2.61 -4.49 -5.70
CA LEU A 68 3.46 -5.05 -4.66
C LEU A 68 3.74 -4.02 -3.55
N SER A 69 4.13 -2.81 -3.92
CA SER A 69 4.39 -1.73 -2.96
C SER A 69 3.17 -1.43 -2.08
N LYS A 70 1.96 -1.39 -2.67
CA LYS A 70 0.70 -1.21 -1.91
C LYS A 70 0.44 -2.35 -0.94
N ALA A 71 0.68 -3.60 -1.34
CA ALA A 71 0.49 -4.76 -0.48
C ALA A 71 1.46 -4.76 0.70
N ILE A 72 2.75 -4.52 0.44
CA ILE A 72 3.80 -4.40 1.47
C ILE A 72 3.48 -3.27 2.45
N ASN A 73 3.02 -2.11 1.95
CA ASN A 73 2.62 -0.99 2.81
C ASN A 73 1.50 -1.39 3.78
N ARG A 74 0.44 -2.05 3.28
CA ARG A 74 -0.65 -2.57 4.13
C ARG A 74 -0.14 -3.54 5.19
N ILE A 75 0.66 -4.54 4.78
CA ILE A 75 1.22 -5.54 5.70
C ILE A 75 2.07 -4.83 6.77
N GLY A 76 2.95 -3.92 6.37
CA GLY A 76 3.80 -3.15 7.28
C GLY A 76 2.99 -2.34 8.29
N VAL A 77 1.97 -1.60 7.84
CA VAL A 77 1.10 -0.81 8.72
C VAL A 77 0.24 -1.68 9.63
N SER A 78 -0.20 -2.85 9.17
CA SER A 78 -1.03 -3.77 9.98
C SER A 78 -0.31 -4.27 11.23
N LYS A 79 1.03 -4.32 11.23
CA LYS A 79 1.83 -4.67 12.41
C LYS A 79 1.71 -3.66 13.54
N ASN A 80 1.27 -2.44 13.23
CA ASN A 80 1.00 -1.38 14.19
C ASN A 80 -0.48 -1.30 14.59
N ARG A 81 -1.26 -2.38 14.39
CA ARG A 81 -2.53 -2.56 15.10
C ARG A 81 -2.24 -2.48 16.59
N SER A 82 -2.73 -1.45 17.24
CA SER A 82 -2.52 -1.26 18.67
C SER A 82 -3.03 -2.50 19.41
N ASN A 83 -2.17 -3.06 20.28
CA ASN A 83 -2.58 -3.71 21.53
C ASN A 83 -3.49 -2.78 22.34
#